data_AF-A0A2J0JIC2-F1
#
_entry.id   AF-A0A2J0JIC2-F1
#
_cell.length_a   1.000
_cell.length_b   1.000
_cell.length_c   1.000
_cell.angle_alpha   90.00
_cell.angle_beta   90.00
_cell.angle_gamma   90.00
#
_symmetry.space_group_name_H-M   'P 1'
#
loop_
_entity.id
_entity.type
_entity.pdbx_description
1 polymer ?
#
loop_
_entity_poly.entity_id
_entity_poly.type
_entity_poly.pdbx_seq_one_letter_code
_entity_poly.pdbx_strand_id
1 'polypeptide(L)'
;VKKSKFTSIYVEEFVCVVRDTKLGPEITTRDIPNVGELKLKDLDEDGIIRIGAEVRENDILIGKITPKGETELTPEERLLRSIFAEKARDVKDTSLRVEHGKRGRIIGIKIFSRDLGHTLEAGIIKKIIIEVAQVRNISVGDKLSGRHGNKGVISKILPEEDMPYAADGTPIDIILSPLGVPSRMNLGQILEMHLGMAANTLGYQAIVPPFLGARHEEIGEELKKAGFPSNGKLKLFDGRTGEAFDQDIAVGYMYMLKLHHMVEDKIHMRSIGPYSLITQQPLGGKAQGGGQRFGEMEVWALEGYGAAYTLREMLTIKSDDILGRSATFDSIIKNETIKPPNSP
;
A
#
# COMPACT_ATOMS: atom_id res chain seq x y z
N VAL A 1 9.27 16.29 -2.54
CA VAL A 1 9.52 15.37 -1.39
C VAL A 1 10.07 16.10 -0.17
N LYS A 2 11.22 16.76 -0.25
CA LYS A 2 11.87 17.46 0.89
C LYS A 2 10.95 18.40 1.68
N LYS A 3 10.08 19.15 0.98
CA LYS A 3 9.13 20.12 1.55
C LYS A 3 7.82 19.50 2.09
N SER A 4 7.68 18.17 2.10
CA SER A 4 6.49 17.43 2.58
C SER A 4 5.13 17.89 2.02
N LYS A 5 5.10 18.52 0.83
CA LYS A 5 3.90 19.13 0.23
C LYS A 5 2.76 18.15 -0.04
N PHE A 6 3.09 16.90 -0.37
CA PHE A 6 2.14 15.82 -0.67
C PHE A 6 2.17 14.71 0.40
N THR A 7 2.65 15.04 1.60
CA THR A 7 2.64 14.11 2.72
C THR A 7 1.25 14.06 3.32
N SER A 8 0.72 12.86 3.53
CA SER A 8 -0.60 12.62 4.10
C SER A 8 -0.47 11.74 5.34
N ILE A 9 -1.27 12.00 6.36
CA ILE A 9 -1.40 11.14 7.52
C ILE A 9 -2.58 10.21 7.24
N TYR A 10 -2.33 8.90 7.26
CA TYR A 10 -3.35 7.88 7.16
C TYR A 10 -3.58 7.30 8.55
N VAL A 11 -4.82 7.21 8.99
CA VAL A 11 -5.17 6.57 10.26
C VAL A 11 -5.98 5.34 9.94
N GLU A 12 -5.57 4.21 10.49
CA GLU A 12 -6.25 2.94 10.33
C GLU A 12 -6.61 2.35 11.68
N GLU A 13 -7.78 1.74 11.76
CA GLU A 13 -8.29 1.06 12.94
C GLU A 13 -8.11 -0.45 12.79
N PHE A 14 -7.44 -1.06 13.77
CA PHE A 14 -7.35 -2.50 13.91
C PHE A 14 -8.26 -2.95 15.04
N VAL A 15 -9.11 -3.94 14.77
CA VAL A 15 -10.11 -4.41 15.72
C VAL A 15 -9.78 -5.83 16.17
N CYS A 16 -9.59 -6.01 17.46
CA CYS A 16 -9.53 -7.34 18.08
C CYS A 16 -10.82 -7.59 18.86
N VAL A 17 -11.38 -8.79 18.68
CA VAL A 17 -12.54 -9.26 19.41
C VAL A 17 -12.12 -10.46 20.25
N VAL A 18 -12.43 -10.38 21.53
CA VAL A 18 -12.24 -11.44 22.52
C VAL A 18 -13.58 -12.14 22.70
N ARG A 19 -13.62 -13.42 22.34
CA ARG A 19 -14.86 -14.20 22.31
C ARG A 19 -14.90 -15.24 23.41
N ASP A 20 -16.12 -15.57 23.81
CA ASP A 20 -16.37 -16.78 24.58
C ASP A 20 -16.52 -17.96 23.62
N THR A 21 -15.67 -18.98 23.77
CA THR A 21 -15.68 -20.17 22.91
C THR A 21 -16.18 -21.38 23.67
N LYS A 22 -16.57 -22.44 22.96
CA LYS A 22 -17.03 -23.69 23.60
C LYS A 22 -16.00 -24.34 24.52
N LEU A 23 -14.71 -24.11 24.26
CA LEU A 23 -13.59 -24.65 25.04
C LEU A 23 -13.16 -23.73 26.19
N GLY A 24 -13.78 -22.56 26.31
CA GLY A 24 -13.47 -21.54 27.30
C GLY A 24 -13.32 -20.14 26.67
N PRO A 25 -13.25 -19.10 27.51
CA PRO A 25 -13.09 -17.73 27.04
C PRO A 25 -11.70 -17.49 26.46
N GLU A 26 -11.62 -16.70 25.39
CA GLU A 26 -10.36 -16.12 24.93
C GLU A 26 -9.87 -15.08 25.96
N ILE A 27 -8.55 -15.00 26.14
CA ILE A 27 -7.93 -14.10 27.11
C ILE A 27 -6.92 -13.21 26.40
N THR A 28 -6.92 -11.92 26.73
CA THR A 28 -5.84 -11.01 26.34
C THR A 28 -4.74 -11.07 27.39
N THR A 29 -3.51 -11.35 26.96
CA THR A 29 -2.37 -11.46 27.88
C THR A 29 -1.06 -11.22 27.15
N ARG A 30 -0.04 -10.82 27.92
CA ARG A 30 1.35 -10.73 27.48
C ARG A 30 2.06 -12.10 27.41
N ASP A 31 1.58 -13.13 28.11
CA ASP A 31 2.16 -14.48 28.08
C ASP A 31 1.71 -15.27 26.85
N ILE A 32 2.32 -14.95 25.70
CA ILE A 32 2.00 -15.55 24.41
C ILE A 32 2.98 -16.71 24.14
N PRO A 33 2.50 -17.92 23.80
CA PRO A 33 3.38 -19.06 23.53
C PRO A 33 4.28 -18.81 22.32
N ASN A 34 5.54 -19.24 22.39
CA ASN A 34 6.53 -19.21 21.30
C ASN A 34 6.86 -17.80 20.76
N VAL A 35 6.64 -16.75 21.56
CA VAL A 35 7.00 -15.38 21.21
C VAL A 35 8.15 -14.90 22.09
N GLY A 36 9.24 -14.44 21.47
CA GLY A 36 10.39 -13.90 22.20
C GLY A 36 10.13 -12.54 22.84
N GLU A 37 10.82 -12.24 23.94
CA GLU A 37 10.61 -11.03 24.76
C GLU A 37 10.72 -9.71 23.97
N LEU A 38 11.58 -9.66 22.95
CA LEU A 38 11.73 -8.47 22.09
C LEU A 38 10.43 -8.06 21.40
N LYS A 39 9.56 -9.02 21.04
CA LYS A 39 8.25 -8.74 20.44
C LYS A 39 7.19 -8.36 21.46
N LEU A 40 7.42 -8.65 22.74
CA LEU A 40 6.52 -8.36 23.85
C LEU A 40 6.87 -7.04 24.56
N LYS A 41 7.95 -6.36 24.15
CA LYS A 41 8.49 -5.17 24.84
C LYS A 41 7.51 -4.00 24.93
N ASP A 42 6.65 -3.84 23.92
CA ASP A 42 5.71 -2.73 23.80
C ASP A 42 4.29 -3.09 24.30
N LEU A 43 4.08 -4.33 24.74
CA LEU A 43 2.83 -4.79 25.34
C LEU A 43 2.81 -4.52 26.84
N ASP A 44 1.66 -4.05 27.33
CA ASP A 44 1.37 -3.93 28.75
C ASP A 44 1.05 -5.28 29.42
N GLU A 45 0.66 -5.26 30.69
CA GLU A 45 0.33 -6.46 31.47
C GLU A 45 -0.91 -7.20 30.92
N ASP A 46 -1.86 -6.46 30.34
CA ASP A 46 -3.06 -6.99 29.69
C ASP A 46 -2.80 -7.52 28.27
N GLY A 47 -1.56 -7.38 27.77
CA GLY A 47 -1.16 -7.79 26.42
C GLY A 47 -1.59 -6.80 25.34
N ILE A 48 -1.89 -5.55 25.68
CA ILE A 48 -2.26 -4.49 24.73
C ILE A 48 -1.05 -3.60 24.48
N ILE A 49 -0.84 -3.21 23.22
CA ILE A 49 0.27 -2.33 22.87
C ILE A 49 0.12 -0.94 23.49
N ARG A 50 1.22 -0.30 23.90
CA ARG A 50 1.19 1.07 24.45
C ARG A 50 0.98 2.16 23.39
N ILE A 51 0.31 3.25 23.77
CA ILE A 51 0.19 4.46 22.94
C ILE A 51 1.57 5.06 22.69
N GLY A 52 1.81 5.48 21.45
CA GLY A 52 3.06 6.09 21.02
C GLY A 52 4.14 5.09 20.61
N ALA A 53 3.92 3.78 20.71
CA ALA A 53 4.80 2.76 20.15
C ALA A 53 4.85 2.86 18.62
N GLU A 54 6.04 2.65 18.05
CA GLU A 54 6.21 2.48 16.60
C GLU A 54 6.10 1.01 16.27
N VAL A 55 5.21 0.68 15.33
CA VAL A 55 4.94 -0.69 14.92
C VAL A 55 5.31 -0.91 13.47
N ARG A 56 5.78 -2.12 13.19
CA ARG A 56 6.10 -2.63 11.87
C ARG A 56 5.30 -3.90 11.61
N GLU A 57 5.40 -4.38 10.40
CA GLU A 57 4.81 -5.64 9.96
C GLU A 57 5.11 -6.79 10.94
N ASN A 58 4.09 -7.60 11.24
CA ASN A 58 4.12 -8.74 12.16
C ASN A 58 4.35 -8.42 13.65
N ASP A 59 4.47 -7.14 14.04
CA ASP A 59 4.45 -6.75 15.44
C ASP A 59 3.06 -7.04 16.05
N ILE A 60 3.06 -7.40 17.34
CA ILE A 60 1.84 -7.77 18.05
C ILE A 60 1.19 -6.49 18.58
N LEU A 61 -0.05 -6.25 18.15
CA LEU A 61 -0.87 -5.15 18.64
C LEU A 61 -1.62 -5.56 19.91
N ILE A 62 -2.16 -6.78 19.91
CA ILE A 62 -2.89 -7.35 21.05
C ILE A 62 -2.53 -8.81 21.18
N GLY A 63 -1.90 -9.16 22.29
CA GLY A 63 -1.70 -10.53 22.73
C GLY A 63 -3.04 -11.18 23.05
N LYS A 64 -3.41 -12.20 22.28
CA LYS A 64 -4.64 -12.96 22.49
C LYS A 64 -4.35 -14.45 22.42
N ILE A 65 -4.85 -15.17 23.42
CA ILE A 65 -4.76 -16.62 23.49
C ILE A 65 -6.15 -17.24 23.47
N THR A 66 -6.29 -18.34 22.72
CA THR A 66 -7.51 -19.13 22.66
C THR A 66 -7.25 -20.52 23.24
N PRO A 67 -8.09 -21.02 24.16
CA PRO A 67 -7.98 -22.39 24.65
C PRO A 67 -8.02 -23.40 23.50
N LYS A 68 -7.10 -24.36 23.50
CA LYS A 68 -7.01 -25.41 22.50
C LYS A 68 -7.37 -26.74 23.15
N GLY A 69 -8.16 -27.56 22.45
CA GLY A 69 -8.39 -28.94 22.86
C GLY A 69 -7.13 -29.80 22.72
N GLU A 70 -7.09 -30.94 23.39
CA GLU A 70 -6.00 -31.90 23.23
C GLU A 70 -5.91 -32.36 21.76
N THR A 71 -4.73 -32.23 21.17
CA THR A 71 -4.42 -32.74 19.83
C THR A 71 -3.50 -33.93 19.96
N GLU A 72 -3.84 -35.04 19.31
CA GLU A 72 -2.95 -36.18 19.18
C GLU A 72 -1.69 -35.77 18.42
N LEU A 73 -0.54 -35.90 19.08
CA LEU A 73 0.77 -35.62 18.51
C LEU A 73 1.25 -36.82 17.70
N THR A 74 1.95 -36.53 16.60
CA THR A 74 2.69 -37.54 15.82
C THR A 74 3.83 -38.16 16.66
N PRO A 75 4.27 -39.40 16.36
CA PRO A 75 5.39 -40.03 17.08
C PRO A 75 6.66 -39.15 17.13
N GLU A 76 6.95 -38.44 16.05
CA GLU A 76 8.10 -37.53 15.92
C GLU A 76 7.97 -36.34 16.87
N GLU A 77 6.79 -35.71 16.94
CA GLU A 77 6.52 -34.60 17.87
C GLU A 77 6.52 -35.08 19.33
N ARG A 78 6.02 -36.29 19.61
CA ARG A 78 6.09 -36.91 20.94
C ARG A 78 7.53 -37.11 21.38
N LEU A 79 8.38 -37.63 20.48
CA LEU A 79 9.79 -37.81 20.74
C LEU A 79 10.49 -36.48 21.01
N LEU A 80 10.28 -35.47 20.16
CA LEU A 80 10.85 -34.13 20.35
C LEU A 80 10.46 -33.54 21.71
N ARG A 81 9.17 -33.63 22.10
CA ARG A 81 8.73 -33.16 23.42
C ARG A 81 9.36 -33.92 24.57
N SER A 82 9.56 -35.23 24.43
CA SER A 82 10.21 -36.04 25.46
C SER A 82 11.69 -35.66 25.65
N ILE A 83 12.37 -35.26 24.57
CA ILE A 83 13.78 -34.86 24.60
C ILE A 83 13.95 -33.45 25.18
N PHE A 84 13.14 -32.49 24.72
CA PHE A 84 13.27 -31.07 25.11
C PHE A 84 12.46 -30.70 26.35
N ALA A 85 11.70 -31.64 26.93
CA ALA A 85 10.80 -31.41 28.06
C ALA A 85 9.87 -30.19 27.90
N GLU A 86 9.56 -29.81 26.65
CA GLU A 86 8.66 -28.72 26.35
C GLU A 86 7.24 -29.12 26.75
N LYS A 87 6.72 -28.49 27.82
CA LYS A 87 5.33 -28.67 28.24
C LYS A 87 4.41 -28.18 27.12
N ALA A 88 3.45 -29.03 26.75
CA ALA A 88 2.33 -28.60 25.93
C ALA A 88 1.64 -27.44 26.63
N ARG A 89 1.59 -26.27 26.00
CA ARG A 89 0.69 -25.21 26.43
C ARG A 89 -0.67 -25.50 25.78
N ASP A 90 -1.72 -25.55 26.59
CA ASP A 90 -3.11 -25.82 26.16
C ASP A 90 -3.78 -24.61 25.49
N VAL A 91 -2.97 -23.66 25.01
CA VAL A 91 -3.42 -22.39 24.45
C VAL A 91 -2.77 -22.14 23.10
N LYS A 92 -3.55 -21.59 22.17
CA LYS A 92 -3.12 -21.18 20.84
C LYS A 92 -2.98 -19.66 20.78
N ASP A 93 -1.90 -19.18 20.18
CA ASP A 93 -1.75 -17.76 19.82
C ASP A 93 -2.76 -17.38 18.73
N THR A 94 -3.67 -16.46 19.06
CA THR A 94 -4.64 -15.83 18.15
C THR A 94 -4.53 -14.30 18.21
N SER A 95 -3.33 -13.81 18.56
CA SER A 95 -3.01 -12.40 18.72
C SER A 95 -3.27 -11.60 17.45
N LEU A 96 -3.71 -10.35 17.64
CA LEU A 96 -3.82 -9.39 16.56
C LEU A 96 -2.42 -8.84 16.25
N ARG A 97 -2.02 -8.93 14.99
CA ARG A 97 -0.72 -8.46 14.48
C ARG A 97 -0.93 -7.40 13.41
N VAL A 98 0.06 -6.55 13.22
CA VAL A 98 0.07 -5.60 12.10
C VAL A 98 0.16 -6.37 10.79
N GLU A 99 -0.76 -6.09 9.87
CA GLU A 99 -0.80 -6.72 8.55
C GLU A 99 0.48 -6.44 7.73
N HIS A 100 0.75 -7.31 6.77
CA HIS A 100 1.91 -7.22 5.88
C HIS A 100 1.99 -5.87 5.15
N GLY A 101 3.18 -5.27 5.14
CA GLY A 101 3.45 -3.99 4.51
C GLY A 101 2.94 -2.75 5.26
N LYS A 102 2.22 -2.91 6.39
CA LYS A 102 1.75 -1.78 7.19
C LYS A 102 2.76 -1.43 8.29
N ARG A 103 2.80 -0.14 8.62
CA ARG A 103 3.66 0.44 9.67
C ARG A 103 3.05 1.73 10.15
N GLY A 104 3.38 2.15 11.36
CA GLY A 104 2.95 3.43 11.87
C GLY A 104 3.21 3.58 13.35
N ARG A 105 2.57 4.58 13.94
CA ARG A 105 2.64 4.87 15.36
C ARG A 105 1.25 4.71 15.97
N ILE A 106 1.16 4.06 17.12
CA ILE A 106 -0.09 3.93 17.86
C ILE A 106 -0.49 5.32 18.38
N ILE A 107 -1.69 5.79 18.01
CA ILE A 107 -2.20 7.09 18.44
C ILE A 107 -3.34 6.97 19.45
N GLY A 108 -4.08 5.87 19.43
CA GLY A 108 -5.28 5.71 20.25
C GLY A 108 -5.62 4.25 20.46
N ILE A 109 -6.19 3.97 21.63
CA ILE A 109 -6.68 2.63 22.02
C ILE A 109 -8.03 2.83 22.67
N LYS A 110 -9.04 2.11 22.18
CA LYS A 110 -10.40 2.13 22.71
C LYS A 110 -10.76 0.72 23.13
N ILE A 111 -11.07 0.53 24.40
CA ILE A 111 -11.47 -0.76 24.97
C ILE A 111 -12.94 -0.71 25.31
N PHE A 112 -13.71 -1.64 24.76
CA PHE A 112 -15.11 -1.86 25.08
C PHE A 112 -15.22 -3.20 25.79
N SER A 113 -15.74 -3.22 27.02
CA SER A 113 -16.02 -4.44 27.78
C SER A 113 -17.49 -4.46 28.23
N ARG A 114 -18.06 -5.66 28.32
CA ARG A 114 -19.38 -5.84 28.96
C ARG A 114 -19.38 -5.42 30.42
N ASP A 115 -18.27 -5.63 31.12
CA ASP A 115 -18.11 -5.30 32.54
C ASP A 115 -18.19 -3.78 32.80
N LEU A 116 -17.83 -2.99 31.79
CA LEU A 116 -17.92 -1.52 31.82
C LEU A 116 -19.31 -1.00 31.41
N GLY A 117 -20.29 -1.89 31.21
CA GLY A 117 -21.66 -1.53 30.81
C GLY A 117 -21.83 -1.23 29.32
N HIS A 118 -20.84 -1.58 28.48
CA HIS A 118 -20.98 -1.42 27.03
C HIS A 118 -21.77 -2.55 26.38
N THR A 119 -22.68 -2.19 25.48
CA THR A 119 -23.48 -3.14 24.71
C THR A 119 -22.61 -3.76 23.60
N LEU A 120 -22.32 -5.05 23.72
CA LEU A 120 -21.53 -5.83 22.76
C LEU A 120 -22.37 -6.98 22.18
N GLU A 121 -22.03 -7.44 20.97
CA GLU A 121 -22.70 -8.58 20.33
C GLU A 121 -22.61 -9.85 21.20
N ALA A 122 -23.56 -10.77 21.01
CA ALA A 122 -23.61 -12.04 21.75
C ALA A 122 -22.30 -12.83 21.61
N GLY A 123 -21.74 -13.32 22.72
CA GLY A 123 -20.49 -14.08 22.74
C GLY A 123 -19.21 -13.25 22.66
N ILE A 124 -19.29 -11.91 22.54
CA ILE A 124 -18.13 -11.01 22.64
C ILE A 124 -18.00 -10.51 24.08
N ILE A 125 -16.86 -10.81 24.71
CA ILE A 125 -16.53 -10.37 26.08
C ILE A 125 -15.95 -8.96 26.05
N LYS A 126 -14.94 -8.76 25.21
CA LYS A 126 -14.17 -7.51 25.09
C LYS A 126 -13.88 -7.22 23.62
N LYS A 127 -14.02 -5.97 23.20
CA LYS A 127 -13.65 -5.47 21.87
C LYS A 127 -12.63 -4.36 22.04
N ILE A 128 -11.48 -4.48 21.40
CA ILE A 128 -10.38 -3.52 21.50
C ILE A 128 -10.12 -2.98 20.09
N ILE A 129 -10.11 -1.65 19.97
CA ILE A 129 -9.81 -0.94 18.72
C ILE A 129 -8.50 -0.18 18.93
N ILE A 130 -7.55 -0.39 18.02
CA ILE A 130 -6.25 0.28 18.02
C ILE A 130 -6.16 1.15 16.79
N GLU A 131 -5.89 2.43 16.99
CA GLU A 131 -5.67 3.41 15.93
C GLU A 131 -4.17 3.55 15.66
N VAL A 132 -3.79 3.27 14.42
CA VAL A 132 -2.41 3.37 13.93
C VAL A 132 -2.35 4.50 12.92
N ALA A 133 -1.53 5.52 13.20
CA ALA A 133 -1.25 6.59 12.26
C ALA A 133 0.03 6.31 11.48
N GLN A 134 -0.07 6.39 10.16
CA GLN A 134 1.06 6.29 9.23
C GLN A 134 1.24 7.62 8.50
N VAL A 135 2.44 8.19 8.61
CA VAL A 135 2.84 9.30 7.75
C VAL A 135 3.27 8.73 6.40
N ARG A 136 2.53 9.06 5.34
CA ARG A 136 2.79 8.59 3.97
C ARG A 136 3.27 9.75 3.10
N ASN A 137 4.58 9.74 2.83
CA ASN A 137 5.20 10.61 1.84
C ASN A 137 4.83 10.14 0.42
N ILE A 138 4.99 11.05 -0.53
CA ILE A 138 4.81 10.74 -1.95
C ILE A 138 5.97 9.89 -2.48
N SER A 139 5.66 8.91 -3.31
CA SER A 139 6.59 7.90 -3.82
C SER A 139 6.35 7.60 -5.31
N VAL A 140 7.34 6.99 -5.96
CA VAL A 140 7.20 6.51 -7.34
C VAL A 140 6.09 5.46 -7.40
N GLY A 141 5.18 5.61 -8.36
CA GLY A 141 3.98 4.76 -8.48
C GLY A 141 2.71 5.39 -7.89
N ASP A 142 2.82 6.45 -7.08
CA ASP A 142 1.64 7.17 -6.59
C ASP A 142 0.95 7.95 -7.70
N LYS A 143 -0.37 8.10 -7.57
CA LYS A 143 -1.21 8.76 -8.57
C LYS A 143 -1.49 10.21 -8.21
N LEU A 144 -1.18 11.11 -9.13
CA LEU A 144 -1.49 12.53 -9.07
C LEU A 144 -2.56 12.89 -10.11
N SER A 145 -3.25 14.00 -9.88
CA SER A 145 -4.21 14.57 -10.83
C SER A 145 -4.22 16.08 -10.76
N GLY A 146 -4.28 16.74 -11.92
CA GLY A 146 -4.78 18.11 -11.97
C GLY A 146 -6.31 18.14 -11.92
N ARG A 147 -6.87 19.36 -11.89
CA ARG A 147 -8.33 19.58 -11.87
C ARG A 147 -8.99 19.34 -13.24
N HIS A 148 -8.21 19.31 -14.32
CA HIS A 148 -8.67 19.16 -15.70
C HIS A 148 -8.65 17.70 -16.20
N GLY A 149 -8.73 16.73 -15.29
CA GLY A 149 -8.75 15.30 -15.63
C GLY A 149 -7.40 14.72 -16.10
N ASN A 150 -6.34 15.53 -16.08
CA ASN A 150 -4.97 15.10 -16.34
C ASN A 150 -4.43 14.29 -15.15
N LYS A 151 -4.62 12.97 -15.23
CA LYS A 151 -4.11 12.01 -14.25
C LYS A 151 -2.75 11.48 -14.70
N GLY A 152 -1.84 11.32 -13.75
CA GLY A 152 -0.51 10.77 -13.97
C GLY A 152 -0.07 9.88 -12.81
N VAL A 153 0.84 8.97 -13.11
CA VAL A 153 1.58 8.20 -12.10
C VAL A 153 2.99 8.74 -12.06
N ILE A 154 3.54 8.92 -10.86
CA ILE A 154 4.92 9.40 -10.69
C ILE A 154 5.87 8.31 -11.18
N SER A 155 6.63 8.60 -12.22
CA SER A 155 7.60 7.67 -12.81
C SER A 155 8.97 7.74 -12.15
N LYS A 156 9.41 8.95 -11.79
CA LYS A 156 10.72 9.20 -11.17
C LYS A 156 10.66 10.44 -10.29
N ILE A 157 11.45 10.43 -9.22
CA ILE A 157 11.71 11.59 -8.38
C ILE A 157 13.17 11.95 -8.63
N LEU A 158 13.42 13.10 -9.25
CA LEU A 158 14.76 13.57 -9.57
C LEU A 158 15.33 14.42 -8.43
N PRO A 159 16.67 14.46 -8.27
CA PRO A 159 17.35 15.51 -7.53
C PRO A 159 17.04 16.90 -8.11
N GLU A 160 17.25 17.95 -7.33
CA GLU A 160 16.88 19.32 -7.71
C GLU A 160 17.82 19.88 -8.78
N GLU A 161 19.10 19.51 -8.68
CA GLU A 161 20.17 19.81 -9.63
C GLU A 161 19.94 19.18 -11.02
N ASP A 162 19.15 18.10 -11.09
CA ASP A 162 18.83 17.40 -12.34
C ASP A 162 17.60 17.99 -13.04
N MET A 163 16.85 18.88 -12.37
CA MET A 163 15.63 19.46 -12.92
C MET A 163 15.96 20.60 -13.87
N PRO A 164 15.18 20.77 -14.95
CA PRO A 164 15.22 21.99 -15.73
C PRO A 164 15.03 23.22 -14.86
N TYR A 165 15.75 24.29 -15.15
CA TYR A 165 15.66 25.55 -14.41
C TYR A 165 15.47 26.74 -15.34
N ALA A 166 14.83 27.78 -14.83
CA ALA A 166 14.63 29.04 -15.54
C ALA A 166 15.88 29.94 -15.44
N ALA A 167 15.93 31.01 -16.23
CA ALA A 167 17.10 31.91 -16.30
C ALA A 167 17.46 32.58 -14.95
N ASP A 168 16.52 32.63 -14.01
CA ASP A 168 16.69 33.11 -12.64
C ASP A 168 17.31 32.06 -11.70
N GLY A 169 17.55 30.84 -12.18
CA GLY A 169 18.04 29.71 -11.42
C GLY A 169 16.95 28.90 -10.71
N THR A 170 15.67 29.27 -10.86
CA THR A 170 14.56 28.56 -10.20
C THR A 170 14.33 27.21 -10.87
N PRO A 171 14.45 26.08 -10.16
CA PRO A 171 14.18 24.76 -10.72
C PRO A 171 12.68 24.50 -10.85
N ILE A 172 12.30 23.73 -11.86
CA ILE A 172 10.91 23.28 -12.06
C ILE A 172 10.58 22.15 -11.08
N ASP A 173 9.38 22.18 -10.48
CA ASP A 173 8.94 21.17 -9.51
C ASP A 173 8.39 19.88 -10.17
N ILE A 174 7.62 19.99 -11.26
CA ILE A 174 6.93 18.87 -11.92
C ILE A 174 7.01 19.04 -13.45
N ILE A 175 7.41 17.97 -14.14
CA ILE A 175 7.43 17.92 -15.61
C ILE A 175 6.24 17.07 -16.10
N LEU A 176 5.42 17.64 -16.98
CA LEU A 176 4.28 16.97 -17.59
C LEU A 176 4.50 16.78 -19.10
N SER A 177 4.04 15.66 -19.65
CA SER A 177 4.10 15.43 -21.09
C SER A 177 3.08 16.30 -21.83
N PRO A 178 3.50 17.09 -22.85
CA PRO A 178 2.59 17.94 -23.59
C PRO A 178 1.64 17.15 -24.50
N LEU A 179 2.02 15.93 -24.91
CA LEU A 179 1.24 15.08 -25.82
C LEU A 179 -0.14 14.68 -25.27
N GLY A 180 -0.29 14.72 -23.94
CA GLY A 180 -1.55 14.39 -23.29
C GLY A 180 -2.63 15.48 -23.41
N VAL A 181 -2.27 16.71 -23.81
CA VAL A 181 -3.22 17.83 -23.90
C VAL A 181 -4.01 17.82 -25.21
N PRO A 182 -3.38 17.74 -26.40
CA PRO A 182 -4.10 17.76 -27.67
C PRO A 182 -5.10 16.60 -27.82
N SER A 183 -4.69 15.39 -27.42
CA SER A 183 -5.51 14.19 -27.56
C SER A 183 -6.73 14.15 -26.64
N ARG A 184 -6.67 14.85 -25.49
CA ARG A 184 -7.75 14.89 -24.49
C ARG A 184 -8.57 16.18 -24.53
N MET A 185 -8.14 17.15 -25.35
CA MET A 185 -8.77 18.46 -25.51
C MET A 185 -9.00 19.22 -24.19
N ASN A 186 -8.17 18.99 -23.18
CA ASN A 186 -8.26 19.65 -21.87
C ASN A 186 -7.33 20.87 -21.78
N LEU A 187 -7.54 21.83 -22.68
CA LEU A 187 -6.75 23.07 -22.81
C LEU A 187 -6.78 23.96 -21.56
N GLY A 188 -7.83 23.83 -20.74
CA GLY A 188 -7.97 24.61 -19.50
C GLY A 188 -6.78 24.48 -18.56
N GLN A 189 -6.05 23.35 -18.57
CA GLN A 189 -4.86 23.17 -17.74
C GLN A 189 -3.70 24.12 -18.15
N ILE A 190 -3.60 24.47 -19.43
CA ILE A 190 -2.59 25.42 -19.92
C ILE A 190 -2.97 26.84 -19.49
N LEU A 191 -4.26 27.19 -19.60
CA LEU A 191 -4.78 28.47 -19.14
C LEU A 191 -4.60 28.64 -17.62
N GLU A 192 -4.88 27.60 -16.84
CA GLU A 192 -4.63 27.56 -15.40
C GLU A 192 -3.15 27.79 -15.09
N MET A 193 -2.27 27.09 -15.79
CA MET A 193 -0.81 27.18 -15.60
C MET A 193 -0.30 28.61 -15.82
N HIS A 194 -0.70 29.25 -16.93
CA HIS A 194 -0.29 30.61 -17.27
C HIS A 194 -0.88 31.66 -16.31
N LEU A 195 -2.17 31.57 -16.01
CA LEU A 195 -2.80 32.48 -15.07
C LEU A 195 -2.22 32.31 -13.65
N GLY A 196 -1.93 31.08 -13.24
CA GLY A 196 -1.26 30.77 -11.97
C GLY A 196 0.14 31.38 -11.89
N MET A 197 0.86 31.46 -13.01
CA MET A 197 2.16 32.13 -13.10
C MET A 197 2.09 33.63 -12.86
N ALA A 198 1.15 34.30 -13.51
CA ALA A 198 0.90 35.72 -13.30
C ALA A 198 0.45 35.99 -11.86
N ALA A 199 -0.54 35.23 -11.37
CA ALA A 199 -1.12 35.35 -10.04
C ALA A 199 -0.09 35.15 -8.91
N ASN A 200 0.77 34.14 -9.01
CA ASN A 200 1.80 33.88 -8.02
C ASN A 200 2.86 34.99 -7.96
N THR A 201 3.20 35.58 -9.11
CA THR A 201 4.23 36.62 -9.19
C THR A 201 3.71 37.98 -8.74
N LEU A 202 2.46 38.31 -9.09
CA LEU A 202 1.80 39.56 -8.70
C LEU A 202 1.16 39.49 -7.30
N GLY A 203 1.11 38.30 -6.69
CA GLY A 203 0.65 38.11 -5.31
C GLY A 203 -0.87 38.19 -5.14
N TYR A 204 -1.66 37.79 -6.14
CA TYR A 204 -3.13 37.77 -6.04
C TYR A 204 -3.70 36.37 -6.21
N GLN A 205 -4.95 36.17 -5.76
CA GLN A 205 -5.69 34.94 -6.00
C GLN A 205 -6.61 35.12 -7.21
N ALA A 206 -6.32 34.40 -8.29
CA ALA A 206 -7.20 34.39 -9.45
C ALA A 206 -8.49 33.60 -9.15
N ILE A 207 -9.65 34.26 -9.25
CA ILE A 207 -10.96 33.63 -9.13
C ILE A 207 -11.62 33.65 -10.50
N VAL A 208 -11.79 32.47 -11.10
CA VAL A 208 -12.38 32.31 -12.43
C VAL A 208 -13.65 31.47 -12.29
N PRO A 209 -14.84 32.09 -12.26
CA PRO A 209 -16.09 31.36 -12.16
C PRO A 209 -16.32 30.47 -13.40
N PRO A 210 -17.01 29.33 -13.26
CA PRO A 210 -17.38 28.50 -14.40
C PRO A 210 -18.14 29.33 -15.45
N PHE A 211 -17.76 29.18 -16.72
CA PHE A 211 -18.36 29.85 -17.89
C PHE A 211 -18.25 31.38 -17.96
N LEU A 212 -17.64 32.02 -16.95
CA LEU A 212 -17.25 33.45 -16.95
C LEU A 212 -15.72 33.55 -16.94
N GLY A 213 -15.09 32.75 -17.80
CA GLY A 213 -13.65 32.48 -17.79
C GLY A 213 -12.79 33.66 -18.23
N ALA A 214 -11.58 33.75 -17.67
CA ALA A 214 -10.54 34.65 -18.16
C ALA A 214 -10.20 34.30 -19.62
N ARG A 215 -10.23 35.30 -20.51
CA ARG A 215 -9.88 35.14 -21.92
C ARG A 215 -8.38 34.97 -22.08
N HIS A 216 -7.96 34.36 -23.19
CA HIS A 216 -6.53 34.19 -23.48
C HIS A 216 -5.79 35.53 -23.54
N GLU A 217 -6.43 36.57 -24.08
CA GLU A 217 -5.89 37.93 -24.17
C GLU A 217 -5.65 38.54 -22.78
N GLU A 218 -6.63 38.43 -21.88
CA GLU A 218 -6.53 38.90 -20.50
C GLU A 218 -5.39 38.20 -19.74
N ILE A 219 -5.26 36.88 -19.90
CA ILE A 219 -4.16 36.12 -19.30
C ILE A 219 -2.80 36.60 -19.87
N GLY A 220 -2.74 36.88 -21.18
CA GLY A 220 -1.54 37.42 -21.83
C GLY A 220 -1.16 38.81 -21.32
N GLU A 221 -2.13 39.67 -21.00
CA GLU A 221 -1.90 40.97 -20.37
C GLU A 221 -1.40 40.84 -18.93
N GLU A 222 -2.00 39.94 -18.16
CA GLU A 222 -1.57 39.65 -16.79
C GLU A 222 -0.15 39.08 -16.74
N LEU A 223 0.21 38.20 -17.68
CA LEU A 223 1.59 37.72 -17.83
C LEU A 223 2.57 38.86 -18.14
N LYS A 224 2.20 39.80 -19.03
CA LYS A 224 3.03 40.98 -19.33
C LYS A 224 3.21 41.87 -18.09
N LYS A 225 2.15 42.09 -17.32
CA LYS A 225 2.22 42.84 -16.03
C LYS A 225 3.15 42.16 -15.03
N ALA A 226 3.18 40.82 -15.03
CA ALA A 226 4.10 40.02 -14.22
C ALA A 226 5.54 39.97 -14.76
N GLY A 227 5.82 40.57 -15.93
CA GLY A 227 7.15 40.58 -16.55
C GLY A 227 7.48 39.34 -17.40
N PHE A 228 6.48 38.51 -17.73
CA PHE A 228 6.66 37.32 -18.56
C PHE A 228 6.17 37.52 -20.00
N PRO A 229 6.66 36.70 -20.95
CA PRO A 229 6.11 36.66 -22.31
C PRO A 229 4.62 36.33 -22.31
N SER A 230 3.84 36.99 -23.18
CA SER A 230 2.39 36.78 -23.27
C SER A 230 1.98 35.38 -23.71
N ASN A 231 2.90 34.61 -24.30
CA ASN A 231 2.68 33.23 -24.69
C ASN A 231 2.87 32.24 -23.52
N GLY A 232 3.34 32.71 -22.34
CA GLY A 232 3.59 31.89 -21.16
C GLY A 232 4.76 30.90 -21.30
N LYS A 233 5.62 31.10 -22.30
CA LYS A 233 6.80 30.25 -22.56
C LYS A 233 8.07 30.93 -22.07
N LEU A 234 8.96 30.13 -21.50
CA LEU A 234 10.27 30.56 -21.03
C LEU A 234 11.37 29.69 -21.63
N LYS A 235 12.56 30.29 -21.80
CA LYS A 235 13.78 29.53 -22.07
C LYS A 235 14.19 28.81 -20.79
N LEU A 236 14.27 27.48 -20.85
CA LEU A 236 14.77 26.65 -19.76
C LEU A 236 16.14 26.11 -20.11
N PHE A 237 16.88 25.72 -19.08
CA PHE A 237 18.19 25.09 -19.18
C PHE A 237 18.13 23.69 -18.57
N ASP A 238 18.84 22.74 -19.16
CA ASP A 238 18.96 21.39 -18.64
C ASP A 238 19.87 21.39 -17.39
N GLY A 239 19.35 20.89 -16.27
CA GLY A 239 20.09 20.82 -15.00
C GLY A 239 21.38 19.98 -15.08
N ARG A 240 21.44 19.01 -15.99
CA ARG A 240 22.60 18.11 -16.11
C ARG A 240 23.75 18.68 -16.94
N THR A 241 23.41 19.34 -18.05
CA THR A 241 24.39 19.84 -19.02
C THR A 241 24.62 21.34 -18.88
N GLY A 242 23.64 22.08 -18.35
CA GLY A 242 23.63 23.55 -18.32
C GLY A 242 23.25 24.18 -19.67
N GLU A 243 23.01 23.38 -20.71
CA GLU A 243 22.65 23.87 -22.03
C GLU A 243 21.18 24.31 -22.08
N ALA A 244 20.89 25.33 -22.89
CA ALA A 244 19.53 25.80 -23.07
C ALA A 244 18.75 24.87 -24.01
N PHE A 245 17.50 24.55 -23.69
CA PHE A 245 16.65 23.77 -24.60
C PHE A 245 16.38 24.55 -25.90
N ASP A 246 16.32 23.87 -27.04
CA ASP A 246 16.15 24.51 -28.35
C ASP A 246 14.90 25.40 -28.43
N GLN A 247 13.77 24.93 -27.90
CA GLN A 247 12.49 25.62 -27.91
C GLN A 247 12.12 26.16 -26.54
N ASP A 248 11.38 27.28 -26.54
CA ASP A 248 10.80 27.83 -25.32
C ASP A 248 9.67 26.92 -24.82
N ILE A 249 9.70 26.63 -23.52
CA ILE A 249 8.81 25.67 -22.86
C ILE A 249 7.74 26.43 -22.10
N ALA A 250 6.49 25.95 -22.16
CA ALA A 250 5.40 26.54 -21.38
C ALA A 250 5.58 26.20 -19.89
N VAL A 251 5.62 27.22 -19.05
CA VAL A 251 5.86 27.11 -17.61
C VAL A 251 4.75 27.84 -16.86
N GLY A 252 4.46 27.38 -15.64
CA GLY A 252 3.58 28.11 -14.72
C GLY A 252 3.12 27.25 -13.56
N TYR A 253 2.12 27.72 -12.83
CA TYR A 253 1.62 27.05 -11.63
C TYR A 253 0.29 26.39 -11.89
N MET A 254 0.27 25.05 -11.80
CA MET A 254 -0.94 24.24 -11.91
C MET A 254 -1.31 23.67 -10.53
N TYR A 255 -2.60 23.64 -10.21
CA TYR A 255 -3.06 23.04 -8.96
C TYR A 255 -3.09 21.51 -9.07
N MET A 256 -2.19 20.85 -8.35
CA MET A 256 -2.03 19.40 -8.37
C MET A 256 -2.57 18.75 -7.09
N LEU A 257 -3.27 17.63 -7.26
CA LEU A 257 -3.86 16.82 -6.20
C LEU A 257 -3.18 15.46 -6.11
N LYS A 258 -2.92 15.00 -4.88
CA LYS A 258 -2.56 13.60 -4.59
C LYS A 258 -3.84 12.79 -4.42
N LEU A 259 -4.01 11.75 -5.23
CA LEU A 259 -5.16 10.85 -5.10
C LEU A 259 -4.88 9.81 -4.01
N HIS A 260 -5.95 9.25 -3.42
CA HIS A 260 -5.87 8.16 -2.45
C HIS A 260 -5.33 6.84 -3.05
N HIS A 261 -5.07 6.79 -4.35
CA HIS A 261 -4.51 5.63 -5.04
C HIS A 261 -2.99 5.57 -4.83
N MET A 262 -2.58 5.10 -3.66
CA MET A 262 -1.19 4.93 -3.27
C MET A 262 -0.62 3.61 -3.80
N VAL A 263 0.68 3.61 -4.11
CA VAL A 263 1.37 2.40 -4.59
C VAL A 263 1.53 1.37 -3.48
N GLU A 264 1.83 1.79 -2.24
CA GLU A 264 2.02 0.90 -1.09
C GLU A 264 0.78 0.01 -0.85
N ASP A 265 -0.42 0.55 -1.08
CA ASP A 265 -1.67 -0.20 -0.92
C ASP A 265 -1.88 -1.23 -2.04
N LYS A 266 -1.32 -0.98 -3.23
CA LYS A 266 -1.50 -1.80 -4.43
C LYS A 266 -0.45 -2.90 -4.60
N ILE A 267 0.73 -2.74 -4.02
CA ILE A 267 1.76 -3.77 -4.05
C ILE A 267 1.23 -5.00 -3.29
N HIS A 268 1.24 -6.14 -3.98
CA HIS A 268 0.85 -7.43 -3.44
C HIS A 268 1.65 -8.54 -4.13
N MET A 269 2.23 -9.43 -3.33
CA MET A 269 3.02 -10.55 -3.80
C MET A 269 2.71 -11.78 -2.94
N ARG A 270 2.75 -12.95 -3.55
CA ARG A 270 2.49 -14.23 -2.90
C ARG A 270 3.45 -15.26 -3.46
N SER A 271 4.09 -16.02 -2.58
CA SER A 271 4.72 -17.30 -2.91
C SER A 271 3.75 -18.43 -2.60
N ILE A 272 3.54 -18.71 -1.31
CA ILE A 272 2.58 -19.68 -0.77
C ILE A 272 1.69 -18.95 0.23
N GLY A 273 0.46 -19.43 0.38
CA GLY A 273 -0.50 -18.82 1.29
C GLY A 273 -1.67 -19.76 1.56
N PRO A 274 -2.73 -19.26 2.21
CA PRO A 274 -3.91 -20.06 2.47
C PRO A 274 -4.65 -20.45 1.18
N TYR A 275 -5.39 -21.55 1.29
CA TYR A 275 -6.18 -22.15 0.23
C TYR A 275 -7.64 -22.28 0.66
N SER A 276 -8.53 -22.27 -0.32
CA SER A 276 -9.96 -22.53 -0.13
C SER A 276 -10.19 -23.96 0.33
N LEU A 277 -11.04 -24.15 1.34
CA LEU A 277 -11.41 -25.50 1.81
C LEU A 277 -12.19 -26.29 0.75
N ILE A 278 -12.96 -25.60 -0.10
CA ILE A 278 -13.86 -26.23 -1.07
C ILE A 278 -13.10 -26.54 -2.35
N THR A 279 -12.49 -25.52 -2.96
CA THR A 279 -11.87 -25.63 -4.29
C THR A 279 -10.40 -25.97 -4.23
N GLN A 280 -9.76 -25.92 -3.05
CA GLN A 280 -8.32 -26.12 -2.86
C GLN A 280 -7.42 -25.13 -3.60
N GLN A 281 -8.01 -24.11 -4.23
CA GLN A 281 -7.31 -23.03 -4.91
C GLN A 281 -6.80 -21.97 -3.92
N PRO A 282 -5.75 -21.21 -4.29
CA PRO A 282 -5.33 -20.02 -3.56
C PRO A 282 -6.51 -19.10 -3.21
N LEU A 283 -6.58 -18.63 -1.96
CA LEU A 283 -7.56 -17.60 -1.59
C LEU A 283 -7.37 -16.32 -2.42
N GLY A 284 -8.41 -15.50 -2.51
CA GLY A 284 -8.38 -14.23 -3.24
C GLY A 284 -8.09 -13.03 -2.34
N GLY A 285 -7.43 -12.01 -2.90
CA GLY A 285 -7.27 -10.70 -2.27
C GLY A 285 -6.08 -10.56 -1.30
N LYS A 286 -5.56 -9.33 -1.21
CA LYS A 286 -4.36 -8.99 -0.44
C LYS A 286 -4.49 -9.30 1.06
N ALA A 287 -5.65 -9.02 1.66
CA ALA A 287 -5.90 -9.24 3.09
C ALA A 287 -5.74 -10.71 3.51
N GLN A 288 -5.93 -11.65 2.59
CA GLN A 288 -5.80 -13.10 2.84
C GLN A 288 -4.48 -13.67 2.31
N GLY A 289 -3.54 -12.84 1.87
CA GLY A 289 -2.34 -13.31 1.16
C GLY A 289 -2.71 -14.06 -0.13
N GLY A 290 -3.75 -13.60 -0.82
CA GLY A 290 -4.39 -14.32 -1.93
C GLY A 290 -3.56 -14.37 -3.21
N GLY A 291 -3.86 -15.29 -4.10
CA GLY A 291 -3.26 -15.38 -5.44
C GLY A 291 -3.92 -14.44 -6.44
N GLN A 292 -3.22 -14.18 -7.54
CA GLN A 292 -3.78 -13.51 -8.71
C GLN A 292 -4.65 -14.50 -9.47
N ARG A 293 -5.78 -14.02 -10.01
CA ARG A 293 -6.64 -14.83 -10.86
C ARG A 293 -5.99 -14.95 -12.24
N PHE A 294 -5.71 -16.19 -12.64
CA PHE A 294 -5.33 -16.52 -14.01
C PHE A 294 -6.60 -16.99 -14.73
N GLY A 295 -7.13 -16.15 -15.62
CA GLY A 295 -8.41 -16.37 -16.27
C GLY A 295 -8.29 -17.02 -17.65
N GLU A 296 -9.44 -17.18 -18.29
CA GLU A 296 -9.57 -17.80 -19.60
C GLU A 296 -8.77 -17.04 -20.68
N MET A 297 -8.78 -15.71 -20.65
CA MET A 297 -8.02 -14.89 -21.62
C MET A 297 -6.51 -15.07 -21.46
N GLU A 298 -6.01 -15.22 -20.22
CA GLU A 298 -4.59 -15.47 -19.99
C GLU A 298 -4.19 -16.90 -20.39
N VAL A 299 -5.09 -17.87 -20.26
CA VAL A 299 -4.91 -19.24 -20.78
C VAL A 299 -4.76 -19.20 -22.30
N TRP A 300 -5.67 -18.54 -23.02
CA TRP A 300 -5.58 -18.40 -24.48
C TRP A 300 -4.27 -17.73 -24.92
N ALA A 301 -3.79 -16.76 -24.16
CA ALA A 301 -2.50 -16.14 -24.45
C ALA A 301 -1.36 -17.17 -24.42
N LEU A 302 -1.30 -18.04 -23.39
CA LEU A 302 -0.27 -19.09 -23.30
C LEU A 302 -0.44 -20.17 -24.37
N GLU A 303 -1.68 -20.54 -24.72
CA GLU A 303 -1.96 -21.46 -25.81
C GLU A 303 -1.49 -20.91 -27.15
N GLY A 304 -1.72 -19.63 -27.42
CA GLY A 304 -1.27 -18.95 -28.65
C GLY A 304 0.25 -18.93 -28.81
N TYR A 305 1.01 -18.92 -27.71
CA TYR A 305 2.47 -19.06 -27.73
C TYR A 305 2.96 -20.51 -27.78
N GLY A 306 2.06 -21.50 -27.65
CA GLY A 306 2.46 -22.91 -27.51
C GLY A 306 3.18 -23.22 -26.19
N ALA A 307 2.98 -22.40 -25.15
CA ALA A 307 3.66 -22.52 -23.86
C ALA A 307 3.02 -23.60 -22.97
N ALA A 308 2.99 -24.84 -23.45
CA ALA A 308 2.25 -25.95 -22.84
C ALA A 308 2.69 -26.26 -21.40
N TYR A 309 4.01 -26.23 -21.11
CA TYR A 309 4.52 -26.50 -19.77
C TYR A 309 4.16 -25.39 -18.78
N THR A 310 4.25 -24.12 -19.19
CA THR A 310 3.88 -22.95 -18.38
C THR A 310 2.38 -22.96 -18.09
N LEU A 311 1.55 -23.27 -19.08
CA LEU A 311 0.11 -23.38 -18.88
C LEU A 311 -0.21 -24.52 -17.92
N ARG A 312 0.42 -25.68 -18.10
CA ARG A 312 0.22 -26.84 -17.24
C ARG A 312 0.58 -26.55 -15.78
N GLU A 313 1.69 -25.87 -15.49
CA GLU A 313 2.03 -25.52 -14.10
C GLU A 313 1.03 -24.55 -13.47
N MET A 314 0.53 -23.56 -14.23
CA MET A 314 -0.41 -22.55 -13.75
C MET A 314 -1.76 -23.18 -13.37
N LEU A 315 -2.19 -24.18 -14.13
CA LEU A 315 -3.44 -24.90 -13.91
C LEU A 315 -3.36 -26.06 -12.92
N THR A 316 -2.16 -26.45 -12.44
CA THR A 316 -1.98 -27.61 -11.54
C THR A 316 -1.22 -27.23 -10.27
N ILE A 317 0.10 -27.38 -10.26
CA ILE A 317 0.98 -27.23 -9.08
C ILE A 317 0.99 -25.82 -8.49
N LYS A 318 0.58 -24.80 -9.24
CA LYS A 318 0.41 -23.43 -8.74
C LYS A 318 -1.01 -23.12 -8.25
N SER A 319 -1.95 -24.06 -8.38
CA SER A 319 -3.37 -23.90 -8.06
C SER A 319 -3.86 -25.02 -7.12
N ASP A 320 -4.51 -26.04 -7.65
CA ASP A 320 -5.37 -27.01 -6.97
C ASP A 320 -4.76 -28.41 -6.84
N ASP A 321 -3.64 -28.73 -7.51
CA ASP A 321 -2.93 -30.00 -7.28
C ASP A 321 -2.24 -30.00 -5.89
N ILE A 322 -2.95 -30.53 -4.89
CA ILE A 322 -2.53 -30.53 -3.48
C ILE A 322 -1.21 -31.29 -3.27
N LEU A 323 -1.07 -32.44 -3.92
CA LEU A 323 0.11 -33.29 -3.78
C LEU A 323 1.27 -32.70 -4.60
N GLY A 324 0.99 -32.28 -5.83
CA GLY A 324 1.98 -31.72 -6.74
C GLY A 324 2.57 -30.40 -6.23
N ARG A 325 1.77 -29.50 -5.64
CA ARG A 325 2.29 -28.24 -5.09
C ARG A 325 3.26 -28.47 -3.92
N SER A 326 2.95 -29.42 -3.06
CA SER A 326 3.78 -29.75 -1.88
C SER A 326 5.09 -30.41 -2.30
N ALA A 327 5.01 -31.39 -3.22
CA ALA A 327 6.18 -32.03 -3.80
C ALA A 327 7.06 -31.06 -4.60
N THR A 328 6.43 -30.11 -5.31
CA THR A 328 7.15 -29.07 -6.06
C THR A 328 7.90 -28.15 -5.10
N PHE A 329 7.28 -27.72 -4.01
CA PHE A 329 7.94 -26.90 -3.00
C PHE A 329 9.15 -27.60 -2.38
N ASP A 330 9.00 -28.88 -2.01
CA ASP A 330 10.12 -29.68 -1.50
C ASP A 330 11.24 -29.82 -2.52
N SER A 331 10.88 -30.05 -3.79
CA SER A 331 11.86 -30.16 -4.88
C SER A 331 12.63 -28.85 -5.08
N ILE A 332 11.94 -27.70 -5.01
CA ILE A 332 12.57 -26.37 -5.10
C ILE A 332 13.55 -26.14 -3.93
N ILE A 333 13.15 -26.48 -2.70
CA ILE A 333 14.02 -26.32 -1.51
C ILE A 333 15.26 -27.21 -1.62
N LYS A 334 15.08 -28.46 -2.05
CA LYS A 334 16.16 -29.44 -2.18
C LYS A 334 16.98 -29.27 -3.46
N ASN A 335 16.59 -28.35 -4.33
CA ASN A 335 17.18 -28.15 -5.66
C ASN A 335 17.14 -29.44 -6.52
N GLU A 336 16.05 -30.20 -6.40
CA GLU A 336 15.77 -31.43 -7.16
C GLU A 336 14.88 -31.14 -8.38
N THR A 337 14.87 -32.05 -9.34
CA THR A 337 14.01 -31.92 -10.53
C THR A 337 12.53 -32.06 -10.16
N ILE A 338 11.72 -31.08 -10.60
CA ILE A 338 10.28 -31.07 -10.37
C ILE A 338 9.62 -32.23 -11.13
N LYS A 339 8.87 -33.04 -10.39
CA LYS A 339 8.11 -34.17 -10.95
C LYS A 339 6.93 -33.68 -11.80
N PRO A 340 6.50 -34.46 -12.81
CA PRO A 340 5.31 -34.11 -13.57
C PRO A 340 4.08 -33.97 -12.64
N PRO A 341 3.17 -33.02 -12.93
CA PRO A 341 1.99 -32.77 -12.13
C PRO A 341 1.01 -33.94 -12.19
N ASN A 342 0.18 -34.08 -11.15
CA ASN A 342 -0.96 -34.99 -11.19
C ASN A 342 -2.14 -34.34 -11.93
N SER A 343 -3.23 -35.08 -12.09
CA SER A 343 -4.50 -34.49 -12.53
C SER A 343 -5.00 -33.44 -11.51
N PRO A 344 -5.54 -32.29 -11.96
CA PRO A 344 -6.12 -31.26 -11.09
C PRO A 344 -7.21 -31.79 -10.16
#